data_AF-A0A3D3MKE0-F1
#
_entry.id   AF-A0A3D3MKE0-F1
#
_cell.length_a   1.000
_cell.length_b   1.000
_cell.length_c   1.000
_cell.angle_alpha   90.00
_cell.angle_beta   90.00
_cell.angle_gamma   90.00
#
_symmetry.space_group_name_H-M   'P 1'
#
loop_
_entity.id
_entity.type
_entity.pdbx_description
1 polymer ?
#
loop_
_entity_poly.entity_id
_entity_poly.type
_entity_poly.pdbx_seq_one_letter_code
_entity_poly.pdbx_strand_id
1 'polypeptide(L)'
;MQAYGGNKETELLGIYNKDFSGKWNYFASATLAYDYKSQKVNPEVYQNLNYGIGRNLGVSAGVHISKEDIMPSVGLAYGKENEVWNISVFPAVTYSTKAKELGLDCILYWNIPQKSMRNSTFTVC
;
A
#
# COMPACT_ATOMS: atom_id res chain seq x y z
N MET A 1 -1.56 12.13 7.73
CA MET A 1 -1.04 11.41 8.91
C MET A 1 -2.22 11.10 9.80
N GLN A 2 -2.32 9.86 10.25
CA GLN A 2 -3.41 9.38 11.08
C GLN A 2 -2.81 8.74 12.34
N ALA A 3 -3.50 8.85 13.45
CA ALA A 3 -3.12 8.21 14.70
C ALA A 3 -4.30 7.37 15.18
N TYR A 4 -4.02 6.13 15.57
CA TYR A 4 -5.00 5.18 16.07
C TYR A 4 -4.58 4.74 17.47
N GLY A 5 -5.53 4.74 18.39
CA GLY A 5 -5.33 4.26 19.76
C GLY A 5 -6.20 3.04 20.00
N GLY A 6 -5.58 1.90 20.30
CA GLY A 6 -6.26 0.68 20.69
C GLY A 6 -6.00 0.31 22.15
N ASN A 7 -6.52 -0.85 22.54
CA ASN A 7 -6.27 -1.46 23.85
C ASN A 7 -4.94 -2.25 23.91
N LYS A 8 -4.33 -2.56 22.77
CA LYS A 8 -3.07 -3.32 22.67
C LYS A 8 -1.88 -2.45 22.27
N GLU A 9 -2.12 -1.47 21.40
CA GLU A 9 -1.09 -0.60 20.86
C GLU A 9 -1.65 0.78 20.47
N THR A 10 -0.75 1.75 20.34
CA THR A 10 -1.01 2.99 19.62
C THR A 10 -0.24 2.95 18.31
N GLU A 11 -0.88 3.30 17.21
CA GLU A 11 -0.30 3.30 15.88
C GLU A 11 -0.30 4.71 15.28
N LEU A 12 0.81 5.11 14.69
CA LEU A 12 0.91 6.30 13.85
C LEU A 12 1.13 5.88 12.39
N LEU A 13 0.19 6.25 11.52
CA LEU A 13 0.22 5.94 10.10
C LEU A 13 0.48 7.20 9.27
N GLY A 14 1.61 7.21 8.58
CA GLY A 14 1.92 8.14 7.50
C GLY A 14 1.62 7.51 6.16
N ILE A 15 0.86 8.19 5.31
CA ILE A 15 0.64 7.78 3.91
C ILE A 15 1.12 8.92 3.03
N TYR A 16 1.91 8.58 2.02
CA TYR A 16 2.32 9.46 0.95
C TYR A 16 1.94 8.82 -0.38
N ASN A 17 1.14 9.53 -1.17
CA ASN A 17 0.74 9.09 -2.50
C ASN A 17 0.97 10.23 -3.48
N LYS A 18 1.73 9.96 -4.54
CA LYS A 18 2.09 10.91 -5.56
C LYS A 18 1.85 10.31 -6.94
N ASP A 19 0.95 10.93 -7.69
CA ASP A 19 0.86 10.74 -9.13
C ASP A 19 1.77 11.77 -9.82
N PHE A 20 2.68 11.29 -10.67
CA PHE A 20 3.65 12.13 -11.37
C PHE A 20 3.22 12.47 -12.81
N SER A 21 2.48 11.60 -13.48
CA SER A 21 2.19 11.77 -14.92
C SER A 21 1.02 10.93 -15.44
N GLY A 22 0.18 10.35 -14.57
CA GLY A 22 -0.88 9.41 -14.92
C GLY A 22 -0.37 8.01 -15.34
N LYS A 23 0.91 7.88 -15.68
CA LYS A 23 1.59 6.59 -15.88
C LYS A 23 2.42 6.16 -14.68
N TRP A 24 3.05 7.10 -13.97
CA TRP A 24 3.85 6.80 -12.79
C TRP A 24 3.11 7.22 -11.53
N ASN A 25 2.87 6.24 -10.66
CA ASN A 25 2.33 6.48 -9.33
C ASN A 25 3.28 5.90 -8.28
N TYR A 26 3.55 6.67 -7.24
CA TYR A 26 4.33 6.22 -6.09
C TYR A 26 3.48 6.29 -4.83
N PHE A 27 3.42 5.18 -4.15
CA PHE A 27 2.75 5.01 -2.87
C PHE A 27 3.77 4.61 -1.81
N ALA A 28 3.71 5.25 -0.66
CA ALA A 28 4.47 4.85 0.50
C ALA A 28 3.60 4.99 1.75
N SER A 29 3.70 4.02 2.65
CA SER A 29 3.15 4.12 3.98
C SER A 29 4.22 3.78 5.01
N ALA A 30 4.22 4.52 6.11
CA ALA A 30 5.06 4.23 7.25
C ALA A 30 4.17 4.15 8.49
N THR A 31 4.31 3.07 9.22
CA THR A 31 3.57 2.77 10.43
C THR A 31 4.53 2.69 11.59
N LEU A 32 4.21 3.38 12.68
CA LEU A 32 4.91 3.27 13.94
C LEU A 32 3.91 2.79 14.99
N ALA A 33 4.00 1.51 15.35
CA ALA A 33 3.17 0.92 16.39
C ALA A 33 3.96 0.83 17.71
N TYR A 34 3.37 1.30 18.80
CA TYR A 34 3.88 1.09 20.16
C TYR A 34 3.02 0.07 20.88
N ASP A 35 3.57 -1.12 21.09
CA ASP A 35 2.89 -2.23 21.78
C ASP A 35 3.02 -2.05 23.30
N TYR A 36 1.88 -1.99 23.99
CA TYR A 36 1.84 -1.69 25.44
C TYR A 36 2.39 -2.81 26.32
N LYS A 37 2.36 -4.06 25.84
CA LYS A 37 2.74 -5.23 26.62
C LYS A 37 4.25 -5.45 26.57
N SER A 38 4.81 -5.38 25.39
CA SER A 38 6.24 -5.54 25.11
C SER A 38 7.02 -4.23 25.31
N GLN A 39 6.32 -3.09 25.39
CA GLN A 39 6.88 -1.74 25.49
C GLN A 39 7.86 -1.42 24.35
N LYS A 40 7.64 -2.03 23.18
CA LYS A 40 8.51 -1.89 22.01
C LYS A 40 7.80 -1.10 20.92
N VAL A 41 8.60 -0.32 20.20
CA VAL A 41 8.20 0.30 18.93
C VAL A 41 8.48 -0.68 17.80
N ASN A 42 7.48 -0.88 16.95
CA ASN A 42 7.53 -1.70 15.75
C ASN A 42 7.33 -0.77 14.54
N PRO A 43 8.43 -0.35 13.90
CA PRO A 43 8.37 0.41 12.66
C PRO A 43 8.11 -0.53 11.48
N GLU A 44 7.20 -0.12 10.61
CA GLU A 44 6.92 -0.78 9.34
C GLU A 44 6.88 0.27 8.23
N VAL A 45 7.48 -0.03 7.10
CA VAL A 45 7.51 0.85 5.94
C VAL A 45 7.17 0.03 4.71
N TYR A 46 6.14 0.46 4.01
CA TYR A 46 5.76 -0.09 2.72
C TYR A 46 5.97 0.97 1.65
N GLN A 47 6.58 0.57 0.53
CA GLN A 47 6.78 1.43 -0.63
C GLN A 47 6.38 0.66 -1.87
N ASN A 48 5.76 1.35 -2.82
CA ASN A 48 5.29 0.75 -4.04
C ASN A 48 5.35 1.78 -5.18
N LEU A 49 6.00 1.39 -6.26
CA LEU A 49 6.10 2.15 -7.50
C LEU A 49 5.32 1.44 -8.59
N ASN A 50 4.38 2.17 -9.19
CA ASN A 50 3.49 1.69 -10.23
C ASN A 50 3.81 2.36 -11.55
N TYR A 51 3.81 1.58 -12.62
CA TYR A 51 3.95 2.06 -13.99
C TYR A 51 2.82 1.54 -14.88
N GLY A 52 2.03 2.46 -15.43
CA GLY A 52 0.95 2.18 -16.37
C GLY A 52 1.45 1.84 -17.78
N ILE A 53 1.00 0.71 -18.30
CA ILE A 53 1.24 0.21 -19.65
C ILE A 53 -0.11 0.21 -20.39
N GLY A 54 -0.31 1.21 -21.26
CA GLY A 54 -1.55 1.36 -22.02
C GLY A 54 -2.66 2.07 -21.24
N ARG A 55 -3.93 1.70 -21.49
CA ARG A 55 -5.09 2.37 -20.87
C ARG A 55 -5.48 1.80 -19.49
N ASN A 56 -5.25 0.51 -19.26
CA ASN A 56 -5.82 -0.20 -18.10
C ASN A 56 -4.85 -1.15 -17.40
N LEU A 57 -3.65 -1.36 -17.95
CA LEU A 57 -2.67 -2.29 -17.41
C LEU A 57 -1.48 -1.52 -16.87
N GLY A 58 -0.68 -2.20 -16.06
CA GLY A 58 0.57 -1.69 -15.55
C GLY A 58 1.31 -2.77 -14.78
N VAL A 59 2.44 -2.37 -14.23
CA VAL A 59 3.28 -3.19 -13.37
C VAL A 59 3.56 -2.44 -12.09
N SER A 60 3.76 -3.18 -11.01
CA SER A 60 4.10 -2.65 -9.70
C SER A 60 5.37 -3.29 -9.19
N ALA A 61 6.18 -2.51 -8.47
CA ALA A 61 7.32 -3.00 -7.73
C ALA A 61 7.30 -2.34 -6.36
N GLY A 62 7.31 -3.15 -5.32
CA GLY A 62 7.23 -2.68 -3.95
C GLY A 62 8.20 -3.38 -3.02
N VAL A 63 8.28 -2.85 -1.82
CA VAL A 63 9.01 -3.46 -0.72
C VAL A 63 8.28 -3.14 0.57
N HIS A 64 8.05 -4.17 1.37
CA HIS A 64 7.62 -4.04 2.75
C HIS A 64 8.85 -4.31 3.64
N ILE A 65 9.19 -3.35 4.49
CA ILE A 65 10.27 -3.44 5.46
C ILE A 65 9.64 -3.39 6.84
N SER A 66 9.80 -4.47 7.60
CA SER A 66 9.46 -4.50 9.01
C SER A 66 10.73 -4.73 9.84
N LYS A 67 10.58 -4.76 11.15
CA LYS A 67 11.67 -5.08 12.07
C LYS A 67 12.22 -6.49 11.87
N GLU A 68 11.37 -7.44 11.48
CA GLU A 68 11.75 -8.83 11.33
C GLU A 68 12.16 -9.21 9.92
N ASP A 69 11.66 -8.53 8.89
CA ASP A 69 11.80 -9.01 7.53
C ASP A 69 11.81 -7.88 6.49
N ILE A 70 12.41 -8.18 5.35
CA ILE A 70 12.33 -7.39 4.14
C ILE A 70 11.63 -8.24 3.09
N MET A 71 10.59 -7.68 2.52
CA MET A 71 9.65 -8.36 1.65
C MET A 71 9.50 -7.58 0.34
N PRO A 72 10.45 -7.73 -0.61
CA PRO A 72 10.28 -7.20 -1.95
C PRO A 72 9.09 -7.87 -2.64
N SER A 73 8.37 -7.07 -3.42
CA SER A 73 7.19 -7.51 -4.17
C SER A 73 7.22 -6.98 -5.59
N VAL A 74 6.72 -7.78 -6.53
CA VAL A 74 6.50 -7.38 -7.92
C VAL A 74 5.13 -7.84 -8.35
N GLY A 75 4.41 -6.99 -9.08
CA GLY A 75 3.03 -7.25 -9.40
C GLY A 75 2.58 -6.67 -10.72
N LEU A 76 1.33 -6.96 -11.05
CA LEU A 76 0.62 -6.31 -12.12
C LEU A 76 -0.26 -5.22 -11.51
N ALA A 77 -0.58 -4.22 -12.31
CA ALA A 77 -1.58 -3.22 -11.99
C ALA A 77 -2.69 -3.33 -13.03
N TYR A 78 -3.94 -3.41 -12.59
CA TYR A 78 -5.10 -3.25 -13.45
C TYR A 78 -5.94 -2.09 -12.95
N GLY A 79 -6.03 -1.03 -13.76
CA GLY A 79 -6.84 0.15 -13.49
C GLY A 79 -8.01 0.21 -14.45
N LYS A 80 -9.23 0.39 -13.92
CA LYS A 80 -10.38 0.79 -14.74
C LYS A 80 -10.98 2.04 -14.15
N GLU A 81 -10.98 3.09 -14.98
CA GLU A 81 -11.50 4.40 -14.65
C GLU A 81 -12.69 4.72 -15.55
N ASN A 82 -13.72 5.30 -14.96
CA ASN A 82 -14.82 5.99 -15.62
C ASN A 82 -15.08 7.31 -14.88
N GLU A 83 -15.95 8.17 -15.40
CA GLU A 83 -16.29 9.48 -14.81
C GLU A 83 -16.81 9.43 -13.35
N VAL A 84 -17.24 8.25 -12.88
CA VAL A 84 -17.94 8.06 -11.59
C VAL A 84 -17.15 7.22 -10.59
N TRP A 85 -16.16 6.43 -11.02
CA TRP A 85 -15.37 5.57 -10.15
C TRP A 85 -14.04 5.16 -10.79
N ASN A 86 -13.06 4.87 -9.92
CA ASN A 86 -11.78 4.27 -10.28
C ASN A 86 -11.56 3.04 -9.39
N ILE A 87 -11.28 1.90 -10.02
CA ILE A 87 -10.77 0.70 -9.34
C ILE A 87 -9.36 0.42 -9.84
N SER A 88 -8.45 0.16 -8.93
CA SER A 88 -7.11 -0.31 -9.25
C SER A 88 -6.77 -1.52 -8.39
N VAL A 89 -6.39 -2.63 -9.04
CA VAL A 89 -6.03 -3.89 -8.39
C VAL A 89 -4.55 -4.16 -8.65
N PHE A 90 -3.81 -4.50 -7.59
CA PHE A 90 -2.38 -4.73 -7.64
C PHE A 90 -2.04 -6.10 -7.06
N PRO A 91 -2.28 -7.20 -7.79
CA PRO A 91 -1.76 -8.51 -7.38
C PRO A 91 -0.23 -8.48 -7.47
N ALA A 92 0.42 -8.85 -6.38
CA ALA A 92 1.87 -8.90 -6.28
C ALA A 92 2.34 -10.25 -5.72
N VAL A 93 3.45 -10.73 -6.23
CA VAL A 93 4.21 -11.82 -5.62
C VAL A 93 5.25 -11.17 -4.72
N THR A 94 5.27 -11.60 -3.46
CA THR A 94 6.15 -11.06 -2.43
C THR A 94 7.08 -12.17 -1.96
N TYR A 95 8.35 -11.83 -1.70
CA TYR A 95 9.32 -12.80 -1.20
C TYR A 95 9.78 -12.41 0.20
N SER A 96 9.60 -13.30 1.19
CA SER A 96 10.14 -13.11 2.53
C SER A 96 11.63 -13.46 2.55
N THR A 97 12.49 -12.47 2.83
CA THR A 97 13.94 -12.73 2.92
C THR A 97 14.30 -13.59 4.13
N LYS A 98 13.53 -13.47 5.22
CA LYS A 98 13.74 -14.24 6.45
C LYS A 98 13.18 -15.66 6.38
N ALA A 99 11.93 -15.85 5.95
CA ALA A 99 11.32 -17.17 5.83
C ALA A 99 11.80 -17.91 4.58
N LYS A 100 12.33 -17.19 3.58
CA LYS A 100 12.70 -17.69 2.26
C LYS A 100 11.53 -18.28 1.48
N GLU A 101 10.34 -17.70 1.68
CA GLU A 101 9.08 -18.16 1.12
C GLU A 101 8.45 -17.11 0.20
N LEU A 102 7.66 -17.58 -0.76
CA LEU A 102 6.85 -16.74 -1.63
C LEU A 102 5.45 -16.57 -1.03
N GLY A 103 4.99 -15.33 -0.99
CA GLY A 103 3.63 -14.95 -0.65
C GLY A 103 2.93 -14.30 -1.84
N LEU A 104 1.60 -14.27 -1.78
CA LEU A 104 0.75 -13.48 -2.66
C LEU A 104 0.19 -12.32 -1.85
N ASP A 105 0.29 -11.13 -2.41
CA ASP A 105 -0.26 -9.90 -1.85
C ASP A 105 -1.22 -9.30 -2.89
N CYS A 106 -2.27 -8.64 -2.43
CA CYS A 106 -3.21 -7.96 -3.31
C CYS A 106 -3.66 -6.66 -2.69
N ILE A 107 -3.31 -5.56 -3.33
CA ILE A 107 -3.78 -4.25 -2.91
C ILE A 107 -4.92 -3.81 -3.81
N LEU A 108 -6.04 -3.46 -3.19
CA LEU A 108 -7.20 -2.91 -3.87
C LEU A 108 -7.34 -1.42 -3.50
N TYR A 109 -7.35 -0.58 -4.54
CA TYR A 109 -7.70 0.82 -4.43
C TYR A 109 -9.05 1.05 -5.07
N TRP A 110 -9.97 1.61 -4.30
CA TRP A 110 -11.30 2.01 -4.78
C TRP A 110 -11.53 3.48 -4.47
N ASN A 111 -11.85 4.25 -5.51
CA ASN A 111 -12.13 5.67 -5.39
C ASN A 111 -13.45 6.02 -6.11
N ILE A 112 -14.29 6.80 -5.44
CA ILE A 112 -15.48 7.42 -6.02
C ILE A 112 -15.19 8.92 -6.10
N PRO A 113 -14.93 9.49 -7.29
CA PRO A 113 -14.81 10.94 -7.46
C PRO A 113 -16.18 11.61 -7.25
N GLN A 114 -16.61 11.77 -5.99
CA GLN A 114 -17.64 12.75 -5.67
C GLN A 114 -17.00 14.13 -5.65
N LYS A 115 -17.57 15.03 -6.46
CA LYS A 115 -17.17 16.43 -6.76
C LYS A 115 -16.91 17.35 -5.54
N SER A 116 -16.97 16.83 -4.31
CA SER A 116 -16.82 17.61 -3.08
C SER A 116 -16.10 16.87 -1.92
N MET A 117 -15.78 15.58 -2.00
CA MET A 117 -15.03 14.88 -0.94
C MET A 117 -14.14 13.79 -1.54
N ARG A 118 -12.82 13.96 -1.46
CA ARG A 118 -11.84 12.92 -1.81
C ARG A 118 -11.79 11.87 -0.69
N ASN A 119 -12.75 10.96 -0.66
CA ASN A 119 -12.65 9.74 0.16
C ASN A 119 -12.12 8.60 -0.71
N SER A 120 -10.81 8.35 -0.61
CA SER A 120 -10.18 7.13 -1.13
C SER A 120 -10.27 6.05 -0.06
N THR A 121 -10.86 4.89 -0.39
CA THR A 121 -10.84 3.73 0.52
C THR A 121 -9.72 2.80 0.06
N PHE A 122 -8.82 2.48 0.98
CA PHE A 122 -7.71 1.56 0.76
C PHE A 122 -8.06 0.25 1.46
N THR A 123 -8.02 -0.87 0.74
CA THR A 123 -8.18 -2.20 1.33
C THR A 123 -7.00 -3.05 0.89
N VAL A 124 -6.21 -3.46 1.87
CA VAL A 124 -5.17 -4.49 1.72
C VAL A 124 -5.90 -5.82 1.94
N CYS A 125 -5.84 -6.73 0.96
CA CYS A 125 -6.52 -8.03 1.01
C CYS A 125 -5.59 -9.11 1.59
#